data_AF-A0A840YE60-F1
#
_entry.id   AF-A0A840YE60-F1
#
_cell.length_a   1.000
_cell.length_b   1.000
_cell.length_c   1.000
_cell.angle_alpha   90.00
_cell.angle_beta   90.00
_cell.angle_gamma   90.00
#
_symmetry.space_group_name_H-M   'P 1'
#
loop_
_entity.id
_entity.type
_entity.pdbx_description
1 polymer ?
#
loop_
_entity_poly.entity_id
_entity_poly.type
_entity_poly.pdbx_seq_one_letter_code
_entity_poly.pdbx_strand_id
1 'polypeptide(L)'
;MRKMILPALVALPLLSGCIAKTAWDVATLPVKAGSQVVDWSTTSQEESDRNYGRKMREKEAREGKERRKHEKECRKNPDRCEDYDGYRAATPD
;
A
#
# COMPACT_ATOMS: atom_id res chain seq x y z
N MET A 1 30.67 -54.90 3.29
CA MET A 1 30.08 -54.06 2.22
C MET A 1 28.57 -53.84 2.34
N ARG A 2 27.79 -54.71 3.00
CA ARG A 2 26.33 -54.54 3.22
C ARG A 2 25.90 -53.35 4.11
N LYS A 3 26.79 -52.80 4.95
CA LYS A 3 26.46 -51.74 5.93
C LYS A 3 26.25 -50.34 5.33
N MET A 4 26.63 -50.12 4.06
CA MET A 4 26.43 -48.82 3.38
C MET A 4 25.17 -48.77 2.51
N ILE A 5 24.45 -49.89 2.35
CA ILE A 5 23.26 -49.96 1.48
C ILE A 5 22.02 -49.33 2.16
N LEU A 6 21.92 -49.45 3.50
CA LEU A 6 20.83 -48.86 4.28
C LEU A 6 20.77 -47.32 4.21
N PRO A 7 21.86 -46.55 4.44
CA PRO A 7 21.78 -45.09 4.37
C PRO A 7 21.50 -44.57 2.96
N ALA A 8 21.94 -45.28 1.92
CA ALA A 8 21.66 -44.90 0.52
C ALA A 8 20.16 -45.04 0.16
N LEU A 9 19.49 -46.09 0.64
CA LEU A 9 18.05 -46.32 0.43
C LEU A 9 17.15 -45.29 1.14
N VAL A 10 17.61 -44.72 2.26
CA VAL A 10 16.88 -43.66 2.99
C VAL A 10 17.16 -42.27 2.39
N ALA A 11 18.34 -42.04 1.82
CA ALA A 11 18.69 -40.76 1.19
C ALA A 11 17.95 -40.51 -0.14
N LEU A 12 17.65 -41.56 -0.91
CA LEU A 12 16.90 -41.50 -2.18
C LEU A 12 15.52 -40.82 -2.06
N PRO A 13 14.62 -41.20 -1.11
CA PRO A 13 13.32 -40.55 -0.97
C PRO A 13 13.40 -39.13 -0.40
N LEU A 14 14.45 -38.81 0.37
CA LEU A 14 14.71 -37.45 0.86
C LEU A 14 15.09 -36.52 -0.29
N LEU A 15 15.91 -37.00 -1.23
CA LEU A 15 16.24 -36.29 -2.47
C LEU A 15 15.01 -36.13 -3.38
N SER A 16 14.16 -37.16 -3.50
CA SER A 16 12.91 -37.03 -4.25
C SER A 16 11.91 -36.10 -3.56
N GLY A 17 11.91 -36.02 -2.23
CA GLY A 17 11.07 -35.09 -1.47
C GLY A 17 11.42 -33.63 -1.73
N CYS A 18 12.71 -33.31 -1.90
CA CYS A 18 13.16 -31.99 -2.30
C CYS A 18 12.73 -31.62 -3.73
N ILE A 19 12.86 -32.56 -4.69
CA ILE A 19 12.47 -32.34 -6.10
C ILE A 19 10.95 -32.27 -6.26
N ALA A 20 10.20 -33.09 -5.53
CA ALA A 20 8.75 -33.05 -5.53
C ALA A 20 8.23 -31.74 -4.93
N LYS A 21 8.86 -31.24 -3.85
CA LYS A 21 8.47 -29.97 -3.25
C LYS A 21 8.78 -28.78 -4.16
N THR A 22 9.94 -28.76 -4.82
CA THR A 22 10.27 -27.69 -5.78
C THR A 22 9.39 -27.75 -7.02
N ALA A 23 9.10 -28.93 -7.58
CA ALA A 23 8.17 -29.05 -8.70
C ALA A 23 6.74 -28.60 -8.33
N TRP A 24 6.29 -28.94 -7.11
CA TRP A 24 4.99 -28.49 -6.60
C TRP A 24 4.95 -26.98 -6.35
N ASP A 25 6.01 -26.42 -5.75
CA ASP A 25 6.12 -24.98 -5.52
C ASP A 25 6.22 -24.22 -6.85
N VAL A 26 6.92 -24.75 -7.87
CA VAL A 26 6.96 -24.17 -9.24
C VAL A 26 5.61 -24.28 -9.95
N ALA A 27 4.89 -25.39 -9.79
CA ALA A 27 3.56 -25.55 -10.37
C ALA A 27 2.52 -24.64 -9.70
N THR A 28 2.66 -24.38 -8.40
CA THR A 28 1.73 -23.54 -7.63
C THR A 28 2.16 -22.07 -7.54
N LEU A 29 3.41 -21.74 -7.88
CA LEU A 29 3.95 -20.39 -8.00
C LEU A 29 3.10 -19.49 -8.89
N PRO A 30 2.70 -19.87 -10.12
CA PRO A 30 1.88 -19.01 -10.97
C PRO A 30 0.46 -18.80 -10.40
N VAL A 31 -0.13 -19.79 -9.73
CA VAL A 31 -1.44 -19.63 -9.07
C VAL A 31 -1.35 -18.68 -7.88
N LYS A 32 -0.29 -18.78 -7.07
CA LYS A 32 -0.02 -17.87 -5.95
C LYS A 32 0.35 -16.46 -6.41
N ALA A 33 1.16 -16.33 -7.46
CA ALA A 33 1.53 -15.05 -8.03
C ALA A 33 0.32 -14.37 -8.68
N GLY A 34 -0.46 -15.11 -9.48
CA GLY A 34 -1.68 -14.60 -10.10
C GLY A 34 -2.74 -14.15 -9.09
N SER A 35 -2.95 -14.92 -8.02
CA SER A 35 -3.89 -14.53 -6.95
C SER A 35 -3.43 -13.29 -6.19
N GLN A 36 -2.14 -13.14 -5.89
CA GLN A 36 -1.61 -11.92 -5.25
C GLN A 36 -1.73 -10.68 -6.15
N VAL A 37 -1.51 -10.83 -7.46
CA VAL A 37 -1.64 -9.72 -8.42
C VAL A 37 -3.09 -9.30 -8.57
N VAL A 38 -4.02 -10.26 -8.64
CA VAL A 38 -5.46 -10.00 -8.70
C VAL A 38 -5.95 -9.32 -7.43
N ASP A 39 -5.60 -9.82 -6.24
CA ASP A 39 -5.98 -9.21 -4.97
C ASP A 39 -5.45 -7.77 -4.86
N TRP A 40 -4.18 -7.52 -5.23
CA TRP A 40 -3.64 -6.17 -5.19
C TRP A 40 -4.32 -5.24 -6.20
N SER A 41 -4.66 -5.73 -7.39
CA SER A 41 -5.35 -4.93 -8.41
C SER A 41 -6.82 -4.60 -8.07
N THR A 42 -7.49 -5.47 -7.30
CA THR A 42 -8.89 -5.33 -6.92
C THR A 42 -9.07 -4.61 -5.57
N THR A 43 -8.21 -4.87 -4.58
CA THR A 43 -8.31 -4.19 -3.27
C THR A 43 -7.63 -2.83 -3.24
N SER A 44 -6.56 -2.62 -4.00
CA SER A 44 -5.84 -1.33 -4.03
C SER A 44 -6.71 -0.19 -4.56
N GLN A 45 -7.63 -0.46 -5.50
CA GLN A 45 -8.49 0.59 -6.06
C GLN A 45 -9.63 1.00 -5.12
N GLU A 46 -10.33 0.05 -4.49
CA GLU A 46 -11.43 0.39 -3.56
C GLU A 46 -10.93 1.08 -2.28
N GLU A 47 -9.74 0.73 -1.80
CA GLU A 47 -9.13 1.39 -0.64
C GLU A 47 -8.52 2.75 -1.01
N SER A 48 -7.94 2.87 -2.21
CA SER A 48 -7.44 4.13 -2.75
C SER A 48 -8.56 5.17 -2.90
N ASP A 49 -9.72 4.79 -3.44
CA ASP A 49 -10.84 5.73 -3.63
C ASP A 49 -11.41 6.24 -2.30
N ARG A 50 -11.52 5.36 -1.30
CA ARG A 50 -11.96 5.74 0.05
C ARG A 50 -10.98 6.71 0.71
N ASN A 51 -9.68 6.43 0.57
CA ASN A 51 -8.63 7.31 1.10
C ASN A 51 -8.52 8.62 0.32
N TYR A 52 -8.75 8.60 -0.99
CA TYR A 52 -8.77 9.80 -1.82
C TYR A 52 -9.91 10.74 -1.41
N GLY A 53 -11.12 10.21 -1.26
CA GLY A 53 -12.26 11.00 -0.77
C GLY A 53 -12.06 11.56 0.64
N ARG A 54 -11.34 10.85 1.52
CA ARG A 54 -10.95 11.37 2.85
C ARG A 54 -9.94 12.51 2.73
N LYS A 55 -8.87 12.31 1.94
CA LYS A 55 -7.84 13.32 1.69
C LYS A 55 -8.41 14.60 1.10
N MET A 56 -9.39 14.51 0.18
CA MET A 56 -10.04 15.69 -0.39
C MET A 56 -10.81 16.49 0.66
N ARG A 57 -11.60 15.84 1.51
CA ARG A 57 -12.30 16.52 2.62
C ARG A 57 -11.33 17.15 3.62
N GLU A 58 -10.21 16.49 3.91
CA GLU A 58 -9.17 17.04 4.79
C GLU A 58 -8.49 18.28 4.18
N LYS A 59 -8.22 18.27 2.88
CA LYS A 59 -7.67 19.42 2.15
C LYS A 59 -8.63 20.62 2.20
N GLU A 60 -9.92 20.40 1.91
CA GLU A 60 -10.95 21.44 1.99
C GLU A 60 -11.11 21.99 3.42
N ALA A 61 -11.13 21.10 4.41
CA ALA A 61 -11.23 21.50 5.82
C ALA A 61 -10.01 22.33 6.27
N ARG A 62 -8.81 21.99 5.80
CA ARG A 62 -7.59 22.74 6.08
C ARG A 62 -7.65 24.14 5.46
N GLU A 63 -8.00 24.24 4.18
CA GLU A 63 -8.18 25.53 3.51
C GLU A 63 -9.20 26.41 4.25
N GLY A 64 -10.38 25.85 4.56
CA GLY A 64 -11.42 26.60 5.27
C GLY A 64 -10.97 27.06 6.66
N LYS A 65 -10.13 26.27 7.36
CA LYS A 65 -9.57 26.64 8.66
C LYS A 65 -8.56 27.78 8.54
N GLU A 66 -7.70 27.76 7.53
CA GLU A 66 -6.70 28.80 7.30
C GLU A 66 -7.35 30.13 6.89
N ARG A 67 -8.31 30.10 5.96
CA ARG A 67 -9.10 31.28 5.58
C ARG A 67 -9.80 31.91 6.79
N ARG A 68 -10.46 31.10 7.62
CA ARG A 68 -11.11 31.58 8.86
C ARG A 68 -10.13 32.16 9.87
N LYS A 69 -8.90 31.63 9.95
CA LYS A 69 -7.86 32.19 10.83
C LYS A 69 -7.41 33.55 10.32
N HIS A 70 -7.12 33.64 9.02
CA HIS A 70 -6.76 34.89 8.37
C HIS A 70 -7.83 35.96 8.55
N GLU A 71 -9.10 35.65 8.27
CA GLU A 71 -10.22 36.58 8.50
C GLU A 71 -10.31 37.04 9.96
N LYS A 72 -10.07 36.13 10.92
CA LYS A 72 -10.06 36.49 12.35
C LYS A 72 -8.88 37.40 12.70
N GLU A 73 -7.71 37.20 12.10
CA GLU A 73 -6.53 38.02 12.30
C GLU A 73 -6.71 39.41 11.69
N CYS A 74 -7.23 39.49 10.47
CA CYS A 74 -7.67 40.72 9.82
C CYS A 74 -8.70 41.48 10.66
N ARG A 75 -9.70 40.78 11.23
CA ARG A 75 -10.69 41.41 12.10
C ARG A 75 -10.08 41.96 13.40
N LYS A 76 -9.00 41.35 13.89
CA LYS A 76 -8.28 41.82 15.09
C LYS A 76 -7.34 42.99 14.76
N ASN A 77 -6.74 42.99 13.58
CA ASN A 77 -5.76 43.99 13.14
C ASN A 77 -6.09 44.46 11.71
N PRO A 78 -7.10 45.33 11.54
CA PRO A 78 -7.54 45.76 10.21
C PRO A 78 -6.43 46.49 9.43
N ASP A 79 -5.56 47.23 10.14
CA ASP A 79 -4.45 47.99 9.53
C ASP A 79 -3.34 47.09 8.96
N ARG A 80 -3.30 45.81 9.35
CA ARG A 80 -2.34 44.81 8.85
C ARG A 80 -3.04 43.66 8.13
N CYS A 81 -4.27 43.88 7.67
CA CYS A 81 -4.98 42.91 6.87
C CYS A 81 -4.44 42.93 5.44
N GLU A 82 -3.66 41.92 5.08
CA GLU A 82 -3.19 41.67 3.72
C GLU A 82 -4.08 40.64 3.01
N ASP A 83 -3.90 40.44 1.71
CA ASP A 83 -4.66 39.42 0.96
C ASP A 83 -4.26 37.99 1.36
N TYR A 84 -5.19 37.04 1.28
CA TYR A 84 -4.93 35.65 1.67
C TYR A 84 -4.19 34.88 0.57
N ASP A 85 -2.87 34.70 0.75
CA ASP A 85 -1.99 33.88 -0.12
C ASP A 85 -1.70 32.47 0.45
N GLY A 86 -2.61 31.95 1.30
CA GLY A 86 -2.43 30.66 1.99
C GLY A 86 -2.84 29.43 1.18
N TYR A 87 -2.90 28.27 1.85
CA TYR A 87 -3.22 26.99 1.21
C TYR A 87 -4.57 27.01 0.48
N ARG A 88 -4.59 26.50 -0.76
CA ARG A 88 -5.77 26.43 -1.63
C ARG A 88 -5.93 25.01 -2.17
N ALA A 89 -7.00 24.31 -1.80
CA ALA A 89 -7.19 22.90 -2.11
C ALA A 89 -7.45 22.63 -3.60
N ALA A 90 -7.88 23.65 -4.36
CA ALA A 90 -8.23 23.56 -5.77
C ALA A 90 -7.02 23.63 -6.73
N THR A 91 -5.87 24.12 -6.27
CA THR A 91 -4.63 24.15 -7.04
C THR A 91 -3.78 22.96 -6.62
N PRO A 92 -3.69 21.89 -7.44
CA PRO A 92 -2.66 20.89 -7.24
C PRO A 92 -1.31 21.54 -7.55
N ASP A 93 -0.48 21.64 -6.52
CA ASP A 93 0.95 22.00 -6.56
C ASP A 93 1.75 21.17 -7.57
#